data_AF-A0A7J4FZ46-F1
#
_entry.id   AF-A0A7J4FZ46-F1
#
_cell.length_a   1.000
_cell.length_b   1.000
_cell.length_c   1.000
_cell.angle_alpha   90.00
_cell.angle_beta   90.00
_cell.angle_gamma   90.00
#
_symmetry.space_group_name_H-M   'P 1'
#
loop_
_entity.id
_entity.type
_entity.pdbx_description
1 polymer ?
#
loop_
_entity_poly.entity_id
_entity_poly.type
_entity_poly.pdbx_seq_one_letter_code
_entity_poly.pdbx_strand_id
1 'polypeptide(L)'
;MSDTTILTNLLTVLLLLIGAFFMLAGTIGFVRFPDFYSRMHATGKCDTLGEGLMLVALIVYGGATFVSVKILFLIAFILLANPTSTHAIAKAAYDVGLEPWRKLEEGVEWMNTDEDRGETE
;
A
#
# COMPACT_ATOMS: atom_id res chain seq x y z
N MET A 1 -10.63 26.40 -28.53
CA MET A 1 -10.07 26.48 -27.17
C MET A 1 -10.98 25.84 -26.12
N SER A 2 -12.30 25.72 -26.38
CA SER A 2 -13.24 24.94 -25.55
C SER A 2 -12.97 23.44 -25.55
N ASP A 3 -12.71 22.87 -26.73
CA ASP A 3 -12.74 21.41 -26.91
C ASP A 3 -11.57 20.71 -26.21
N THR A 4 -10.40 21.36 -26.22
CA THR A 4 -9.21 20.90 -25.49
C THR A 4 -9.44 20.91 -23.99
N THR A 5 -10.11 21.93 -23.46
CA THR A 5 -10.40 22.05 -22.03
C THR A 5 -11.44 21.01 -21.59
N ILE A 6 -12.45 20.74 -22.41
CA ILE A 6 -13.43 19.68 -22.15
C ILE A 6 -12.74 18.31 -22.09
N LEU A 7 -11.83 18.03 -23.03
CA LEU A 7 -11.07 16.78 -23.04
C LEU A 7 -10.20 16.63 -21.79
N THR A 8 -9.46 17.68 -21.40
CA THR A 8 -8.65 17.68 -20.17
C THR A 8 -9.52 17.46 -18.94
N ASN A 9 -10.67 18.11 -18.84
CA ASN A 9 -11.59 17.93 -17.71
C ASN A 9 -12.13 16.50 -17.62
N LEU A 10 -12.55 15.92 -18.74
CA LEU A 10 -13.01 14.53 -18.78
C LEU A 10 -11.90 13.56 -18.35
N LEU A 11 -10.67 13.78 -18.85
CA LEU A 11 -9.52 12.99 -18.48
C LEU A 11 -9.21 13.11 -16.99
N THR A 12 -9.14 14.33 -16.45
CA THR A 12 -8.91 14.58 -15.02
C THR A 12 -9.97 13.89 -14.16
N VAL A 13 -11.26 14.01 -14.49
CA VAL A 13 -12.34 13.36 -13.74
C VAL A 13 -12.18 11.85 -13.77
N LEU A 14 -11.87 11.26 -14.92
CA LEU A 14 -11.65 9.82 -15.06
C LEU A 14 -10.46 9.35 -14.22
N LEU A 15 -9.33 10.07 -14.24
CA LEU A 15 -8.16 9.76 -13.42
C LEU A 15 -8.46 9.86 -11.92
N LEU A 16 -9.21 10.89 -11.50
CA LEU A 16 -9.63 11.05 -10.11
C LEU A 16 -10.58 9.94 -9.66
N LEU A 17 -11.53 9.53 -10.51
CA LEU A 17 -12.45 8.43 -10.20
C LEU A 17 -11.72 7.11 -10.07
N ILE A 18 -10.76 6.82 -10.95
CA ILE A 18 -9.94 5.61 -10.86
C ILE A 18 -9.06 5.67 -9.60
N GLY A 19 -8.41 6.80 -9.32
CA GLY A 19 -7.63 6.99 -8.10
C GLY A 19 -8.46 6.80 -6.83
N ALA A 20 -9.68 7.35 -6.80
CA ALA A 20 -10.61 7.19 -5.70
C ALA A 20 -11.07 5.74 -5.54
N PHE A 21 -11.31 5.03 -6.64
CA PHE A 21 -11.60 3.61 -6.62
C PHE A 21 -10.45 2.80 -6.00
N PHE A 22 -9.19 3.10 -6.34
CA PHE A 22 -8.03 2.45 -5.72
C PHE A 22 -7.92 2.75 -4.22
N MET A 23 -8.19 3.98 -3.79
CA MET A 23 -8.20 4.34 -2.36
C MET A 23 -9.29 3.57 -1.58
N LEU A 24 -10.48 3.46 -2.16
CA LEU A 24 -11.56 2.65 -1.58
C LEU A 24 -11.18 1.17 -1.54
N ALA A 25 -10.61 0.64 -2.62
CA ALA A 25 -10.15 -0.75 -2.68
C ALA A 25 -9.05 -1.03 -1.64
N GLY A 26 -8.12 -0.09 -1.42
CA GLY A 26 -7.08 -0.17 -0.39
C GLY A 26 -7.67 -0.21 1.01
N THR A 27 -8.63 0.68 1.29
CA THR A 27 -9.35 0.73 2.57
C THR A 27 -10.12 -0.57 2.83
N ILE A 28 -10.82 -1.10 1.81
CA ILE A 28 -11.54 -2.37 1.91
C ILE A 28 -10.55 -3.53 2.14
N GLY A 29 -9.42 -3.55 1.41
CA GLY A 29 -8.36 -4.53 1.59
C GLY A 29 -7.81 -4.52 3.02
N PHE A 30 -7.56 -3.33 3.57
CA PHE A 30 -7.10 -3.14 4.94
C PHE A 30 -8.06 -3.72 5.98
N VAL A 31 -9.37 -3.66 5.76
CA VAL A 31 -10.38 -4.22 6.69
C VAL A 31 -10.63 -5.72 6.45
N ARG A 32 -10.47 -6.21 5.21
CA ARG A 32 -10.79 -7.59 4.83
C ARG A 32 -9.68 -8.59 5.14
N PHE A 33 -8.42 -8.19 5.07
CA PHE A 33 -7.30 -9.14 5.24
C PHE A 33 -7.08 -9.50 6.72
N PRO A 34 -6.94 -10.79 7.04
CA PRO A 34 -6.81 -11.26 8.43
C PRO A 34 -5.42 -11.02 9.04
N ASP A 35 -4.39 -10.84 8.22
CA ASP A 35 -3.01 -10.71 8.65
C ASP A 35 -2.45 -9.30 8.44
N PHE A 36 -1.63 -8.83 9.39
CA PHE A 36 -1.00 -7.53 9.38
C PHE A 36 -0.15 -7.28 8.13
N TYR A 37 0.69 -8.24 7.75
CA TYR A 37 1.56 -8.12 6.57
C TYR A 37 0.75 -8.10 5.26
N SER A 38 -0.30 -8.91 5.19
CA SER A 38 -1.22 -8.93 4.05
C SER A 38 -2.02 -7.62 3.93
N ARG A 39 -2.42 -7.01 5.06
CA ARG A 39 -3.07 -5.69 5.10
C ARG A 39 -2.14 -4.58 4.62
N MET A 40 -0.88 -4.57 5.07
CA MET A 40 0.12 -3.59 4.63
C MET A 40 0.41 -3.69 3.14
N HIS A 41 0.59 -4.91 2.62
CA HIS A 41 0.87 -5.13 1.21
C HIS A 41 -0.32 -4.72 0.31
N ALA A 42 -1.55 -5.02 0.73
CA ALA A 42 -2.75 -4.57 0.03
C ALA A 42 -2.86 -3.04 0.01
N THR A 43 -2.69 -2.40 1.17
CA THR A 43 -2.80 -0.94 1.32
C THR A 43 -1.70 -0.22 0.54
N GLY A 44 -0.44 -0.65 0.66
CA GLY A 44 0.68 0.00 -0.03
C GLY A 44 0.58 0.00 -1.56
N LYS A 45 0.06 -1.08 -2.15
CA LYS A 45 -0.21 -1.13 -3.60
C LYS A 45 -1.32 -0.19 -4.02
N CYS A 46 -2.39 -0.13 -3.23
CA CYS A 46 -3.52 0.74 -3.50
C CYS A 46 -3.17 2.22 -3.31
N ASP A 47 -2.40 2.57 -2.28
CA ASP A 47 -2.00 3.96 -2.00
C ASP A 47 -1.08 4.50 -3.10
N THR A 48 -0.01 3.77 -3.45
CA THR A 48 0.93 4.21 -4.49
C THR A 48 0.26 4.45 -5.85
N LEU A 49 -0.69 3.60 -6.24
CA LEU A 49 -1.46 3.80 -7.47
C LEU A 49 -2.53 4.88 -7.31
N GLY A 50 -3.25 4.91 -6.19
CA GLY A 50 -4.35 5.84 -5.92
C GLY A 50 -3.87 7.28 -5.85
N GLU A 51 -2.92 7.57 -4.96
CA GLU A 51 -2.31 8.91 -4.81
C GLU A 51 -1.57 9.30 -6.08
N GLY A 52 -0.82 8.38 -6.69
CA GLY A 52 -0.13 8.62 -7.96
C GLY A 52 -1.07 9.09 -9.05
N LEU A 53 -2.20 8.41 -9.26
CA LEU A 53 -3.21 8.79 -10.24
C LEU A 53 -3.87 10.13 -9.92
N MET A 54 -4.21 10.39 -8.65
CA MET A 54 -4.83 11.65 -8.24
C MET A 54 -3.89 12.84 -8.44
N LEU A 55 -2.61 12.69 -8.11
CA LEU A 55 -1.60 13.74 -8.26
C LEU A 55 -1.29 14.01 -9.74
N VAL A 56 -1.24 12.96 -10.57
CA VAL A 56 -1.15 13.12 -12.03
C VAL A 56 -2.38 13.83 -12.59
N ALA A 57 -3.58 13.50 -12.13
CA ALA A 57 -4.81 14.19 -12.53
C ALA A 57 -4.74 15.70 -12.21
N LEU A 58 -4.15 16.05 -11.07
CA LEU A 58 -3.97 17.44 -10.64
C LEU A 58 -2.95 18.18 -11.52
N ILE A 59 -1.86 17.53 -11.94
CA ILE A 59 -0.90 18.09 -12.92
C ILE A 59 -1.59 18.32 -14.27
N VAL A 60 -2.39 17.35 -14.73
CA VAL A 60 -3.12 17.43 -16.00
C VAL A 60 -4.13 18.59 -15.97
N TYR A 61 -4.82 18.78 -14.85
CA TYR A 61 -5.78 19.88 -14.67
C TYR A 61 -5.11 21.25 -14.53
N GLY A 62 -4.03 21.33 -13.74
CA GLY A 62 -3.32 22.58 -13.44
C GLY A 62 -2.36 23.04 -14.54
N GLY A 63 -2.06 22.19 -15.53
CA GLY A 63 -1.13 22.48 -16.62
C GLY A 63 0.34 22.56 -16.18
N ALA A 64 1.24 22.90 -17.10
CA ALA A 64 2.69 22.98 -16.84
C ALA A 64 3.08 24.28 -16.10
N THR A 65 2.73 24.35 -14.82
CA THR A 65 3.04 25.50 -13.95
C THR A 65 4.04 25.13 -12.86
N PHE A 66 4.51 26.14 -12.09
CA PHE A 66 5.35 25.92 -10.91
C PHE A 66 4.69 25.01 -9.86
N VAL A 67 3.36 24.93 -9.85
CA VAL A 67 2.60 24.03 -8.97
C VAL A 67 2.83 22.57 -9.37
N SER A 68 2.84 22.27 -10.66
CA SER A 68 3.04 20.91 -11.17
C SER A 68 4.43 20.36 -10.85
N VAL A 69 5.45 21.21 -10.81
CA VAL A 69 6.79 20.83 -10.34
C VAL A 69 6.76 20.43 -8.86
N LYS A 70 6.05 21.20 -8.02
CA LYS A 70 5.88 20.85 -6.60
C LYS A 70 5.15 19.52 -6.42
N ILE A 71 4.11 19.28 -7.23
CA ILE A 71 3.38 18.01 -7.22
C ILE A 71 4.29 16.85 -7.65
N LEU A 72 5.14 17.03 -8.65
CA LEU A 72 6.11 16.01 -9.06
C LEU A 72 7.08 15.64 -7.91
N PHE A 73 7.60 16.65 -7.21
CA PHE A 73 8.41 16.42 -6.01
C PHE A 73 7.63 15.70 -4.91
N LEU A 74 6.34 16.03 -4.75
CA LEU A 74 5.46 15.37 -3.79
C LEU A 74 5.23 13.90 -4.15
N ILE A 75 5.01 13.56 -5.43
CA ILE A 75 4.93 12.16 -5.90
C ILE A 75 6.23 11.41 -5.56
N ALA A 76 7.38 11.99 -5.89
CA ALA A 76 8.68 11.38 -5.60
C ALA A 76 8.89 11.17 -4.09
N PHE A 77 8.50 12.15 -3.27
CA PHE A 77 8.59 12.06 -1.82
C PHE A 77 7.69 10.96 -1.27
N ILE A 78 6.43 10.87 -1.72
CA ILE A 78 5.48 9.83 -1.29
C ILE A 78 6.00 8.44 -1.67
N LEU A 79 6.54 8.28 -2.88
CA LEU A 79 7.12 7.00 -3.32
C LEU A 79 8.31 6.54 -2.47
N LEU A 80 9.03 7.47 -1.83
CA LEU A 80 10.09 7.14 -0.87
C LEU A 80 9.54 6.96 0.55
N ALA A 81 8.59 7.81 0.97
CA ALA A 81 7.99 7.77 2.29
C ALA A 81 7.19 6.48 2.54
N ASN A 82 6.44 6.01 1.54
CA ASN A 82 5.60 4.81 1.64
C ASN A 82 6.40 3.53 1.97
N PRO A 83 7.49 3.17 1.26
CA PRO A 83 8.30 2.00 1.61
C PRO A 83 9.05 2.18 2.92
N THR A 84 9.55 3.40 3.24
CA THR A 84 10.21 3.66 4.52
C THR A 84 9.25 3.48 5.70
N SER A 85 8.02 4.01 5.59
CA SER A 85 6.97 3.86 6.59
C SER A 85 6.58 2.39 6.75
N THR A 86 6.33 1.69 5.64
CA THR A 86 5.98 0.27 5.64
C THR A 86 7.08 -0.57 6.29
N HIS A 87 8.35 -0.29 6.00
CA HIS A 87 9.47 -1.03 6.58
C HIS A 87 9.60 -0.79 8.10
N ALA A 88 9.46 0.46 8.55
CA ALA A 88 9.48 0.78 9.97
C ALA A 88 8.33 0.10 10.73
N ILE A 89 7.13 0.11 10.15
CA ILE A 89 5.94 -0.56 10.68
C ILE A 89 6.14 -2.08 10.72
N ALA A 90 6.67 -2.68 9.65
CA ALA A 90 6.95 -4.12 9.58
C ALA A 90 8.00 -4.54 10.63
N LYS A 91 9.07 -3.75 10.81
CA LYS A 91 10.07 -4.01 11.84
C LYS A 91 9.46 -3.94 13.25
N ALA A 92 8.64 -2.93 13.52
CA ALA A 92 7.95 -2.83 14.80
C ALA A 92 7.00 -4.01 15.05
N ALA A 93 6.27 -4.47 14.01
CA ALA A 93 5.42 -5.64 14.10
C ALA A 93 6.19 -6.93 14.39
N TYR A 94 7.36 -7.09 13.75
CA TYR A 94 8.27 -8.19 14.01
C TYR A 94 8.81 -8.14 15.46
N ASP A 95 9.23 -6.97 15.92
CA ASP A 95 9.75 -6.77 17.29
C ASP A 95 8.69 -7.06 18.37
N VAL A 96 7.39 -6.92 18.04
CA VAL A 96 6.25 -7.27 18.93
C VAL A 96 5.85 -8.76 18.83
N GLY A 97 6.49 -9.54 17.96
CA GLY A 97 6.24 -10.97 17.81
C GLY A 97 4.97 -11.31 17.02
N LEU A 98 4.52 -10.41 16.13
CA LEU A 98 3.40 -10.72 15.23
C LEU A 98 3.85 -11.74 14.16
N GLU A 99 3.43 -12.99 14.34
CA GLU A 99 3.65 -14.06 13.38
C GLU A 99 2.84 -13.81 12.10
N PRO A 100 3.46 -13.83 10.90
CA PRO A 100 2.74 -13.77 9.64
C PRO A 100 1.77 -14.94 9.51
N TRP A 101 0.61 -14.71 8.88
CA TRP A 101 -0.34 -15.79 8.66
C TRP A 101 0.23 -16.85 7.72
N ARG A 102 0.61 -18.00 8.30
CA ARG A 102 1.03 -19.20 7.59
C ARG A 102 -0.17 -20.13 7.48
N LYS A 103 -0.47 -20.65 6.29
CA LYS A 103 -1.24 -21.90 6.21
C LYS A 103 -0.44 -22.93 7.01
N LEU A 104 -1.04 -23.54 8.02
CA LEU A 104 -0.48 -24.72 8.66
C LEU A 104 -0.25 -25.74 7.53
N GLU A 105 1.01 -25.96 7.14
CA GLU A 105 1.36 -27.27 6.60
C GLU A 105 1.09 -28.23 7.76
N GLU A 106 -0.03 -28.95 7.65
CA GLU A 106 -0.38 -30.10 8.46
C GLU A 106 0.79 -31.10 8.38
N GLY A 107 1.78 -30.96 9.27
CA GLY A 107 2.96 -31.80 9.15
C GLY A 107 4.17 -31.48 10.03
N VAL A 108 4.12 -30.51 10.96
CA VAL A 108 5.24 -30.25 11.88
C VAL A 108 4.77 -30.24 13.35
N GLU A 109 3.81 -31.11 13.68
CA GLU A 109 3.41 -31.35 15.08
C GLU A 109 4.30 -32.42 15.76
N TRP A 110 4.93 -33.30 14.97
CA TRP A 110 5.74 -34.41 15.49
C TRP A 110 7.22 -34.08 15.69
N MET A 111 7.69 -32.87 15.33
CA MET A 111 9.10 -32.48 15.45
C MET A 111 9.46 -31.91 16.85
N ASN A 112 8.54 -31.90 17.80
CA ASN A 112 8.71 -31.32 19.14
C ASN A 112 8.42 -32.29 20.31
N THR A 113 8.41 -33.62 20.09
CA THR A 113 8.07 -34.57 21.19
C THR A 113 9.20 -35.44 21.71
N ASP A 114 10.40 -35.42 21.13
CA ASP A 114 11.42 -36.41 21.48
C ASP A 114 12.72 -35.86 22.11
N GLU A 115 12.90 -34.53 22.24
CA GLU A 115 14.13 -33.98 22.85
C GLU A 115 14.02 -33.66 24.36
N ASP A 116 12.82 -33.70 24.96
CA ASP A 116 12.61 -33.48 26.41
C ASP A 116 12.45 -34.80 27.20
N ARG A 117 13.02 -35.91 26.71
CA ARG A 117 12.97 -37.22 27.39
C ARG A 117 14.30 -37.73 27.93
N GLY A 118 15.27 -36.83 28.14
CA GLY A 118 16.56 -37.21 28.69
C GLY A 118 17.28 -36.07 29.38
N GLU A 119 16.75 -35.57 30.49
CA GLU A 119 17.54 -35.06 31.63
C GLU A 119 16.60 -34.54 32.73
N THR A 120 16.20 -35.42 33.65
CA THR A 120 16.15 -35.17 35.10
C THR A 120 15.93 -36.51 35.81
N GLU A 121 17.01 -36.98 36.44
CA GLU A 121 17.15 -37.83 37.63
C GLU A 121 15.98 -38.71 38.11
#